data_AF-A0A256F8V7-F1
#
_entry.id   AF-A0A256F8V7-F1
#
_cell.length_a   1.000
_cell.length_b   1.000
_cell.length_c   1.000
_cell.angle_alpha   90.00
_cell.angle_beta   90.00
_cell.angle_gamma   90.00
#
_symmetry.space_group_name_H-M   'P 1'
#
loop_
_entity.id
_entity.type
_entity.pdbx_description
1 polymer ?
#
loop_
_entity_poly.entity_id
_entity_poly.type
_entity_poly.pdbx_seq_one_letter_code
_entity_poly.pdbx_strand_id
1 'polypeptide(L)'
;MRDWLKNAMAYSINPDNEDALIDGIYSQKYTLWVSDNAACVTQVLEIDGQKVCFLYLVGGKHGSAMKEILCDGQNLVEEWAKSMGCKGFYTSARPEWERVLKRFDFSVQSVNYYKEF
;
A
#
# COMPACT_ATOMS: atom_id res chain seq x y z
N MET A 1 -0.56 14.22 -6.94
CA MET A 1 0.29 13.18 -6.33
C MET A 1 0.57 13.44 -4.85
N ARG A 2 1.34 14.48 -4.47
CA ARG A 2 1.68 14.76 -3.04
C ARG A 2 0.44 14.83 -2.15
N ASP A 3 -0.60 15.53 -2.59
CA ASP A 3 -1.84 15.67 -1.82
C ASP A 3 -2.60 14.35 -1.65
N TRP A 4 -2.48 13.41 -2.60
CA TRP A 4 -3.11 12.09 -2.47
C TRP A 4 -2.45 11.25 -1.38
N LEU A 5 -1.11 11.24 -1.35
CA LEU A 5 -0.37 10.54 -0.30
C LEU A 5 -0.56 11.20 1.06
N LYS A 6 -0.59 12.53 1.12
CA LYS A 6 -0.92 13.28 2.34
C LYS A 6 -2.30 12.93 2.89
N ASN A 7 -3.31 12.92 2.01
CA ASN A 7 -4.66 12.55 2.40
C ASN A 7 -4.71 11.09 2.87
N ALA A 8 -4.04 10.16 2.19
CA ALA A 8 -3.96 8.77 2.62
C ALA A 8 -3.25 8.62 3.98
N MET A 9 -2.21 9.42 4.23
CA MET A 9 -1.42 9.41 5.46
C MET A 9 -2.18 9.97 6.66
N ALA A 10 -3.06 10.98 6.49
CA ALA A 10 -3.94 11.48 7.56
C ALA A 10 -4.88 10.41 8.13
N TYR A 11 -5.01 9.30 7.41
CA TYR A 11 -5.92 8.20 7.64
C TYR A 11 -5.20 6.88 7.95
N SER A 12 -3.86 6.91 7.92
CA SER A 12 -3.00 5.79 8.21
C SER A 12 -2.87 5.60 9.72
N ILE A 13 -2.84 4.34 10.15
CA ILE A 13 -2.53 3.95 11.54
C ILE A 13 -1.02 3.89 11.82
N ASN A 14 -0.18 4.11 10.79
CA ASN A 14 1.26 4.17 10.99
C ASN A 14 1.66 5.51 11.62
N PRO A 15 2.57 5.49 12.62
CA PRO A 15 2.99 6.66 13.37
C PRO A 15 3.93 7.60 12.60
N ASP A 16 4.37 7.20 11.41
CA ASP A 16 5.35 7.94 10.62
C ASP A 16 4.73 9.20 10.00
N ASN A 17 5.34 10.34 10.28
CA ASN A 17 4.98 11.62 9.67
C ASN A 17 5.50 11.72 8.22
N GLU A 18 5.20 12.82 7.52
CA GLU A 18 5.62 13.00 6.13
C GLU A 18 7.14 12.88 5.95
N ASP A 19 7.92 13.40 6.90
CA ASP A 19 9.38 13.38 6.85
C ASP A 19 9.91 11.94 6.95
N ALA A 20 9.36 11.13 7.87
CA ALA A 20 9.71 9.72 7.99
C ALA A 20 9.37 8.90 6.73
N LEU A 21 8.28 9.24 6.05
CA LEU A 21 7.94 8.63 4.76
C LEU A 21 8.99 8.98 3.69
N ILE A 22 9.37 10.26 3.61
CA ILE A 22 10.36 10.76 2.65
C ILE A 22 11.73 10.12 2.92
N ASP A 23 12.16 10.08 4.18
CA ASP A 23 13.41 9.44 4.60
C ASP A 23 13.42 7.94 4.28
N GLY A 24 12.27 7.28 4.47
CA GLY A 24 12.11 5.87 4.10
C GLY A 24 12.20 5.63 2.59
N ILE A 25 11.74 6.56 1.75
CA ILE A 25 11.93 6.49 0.30
C ILE A 25 13.41 6.70 -0.06
N TYR A 26 14.07 7.72 0.49
CA TYR A 26 15.49 8.00 0.21
C TYR A 26 16.42 6.89 0.69
N SER A 27 16.13 6.27 1.83
CA SER A 27 16.88 5.13 2.38
C SER A 27 16.55 3.79 1.71
N GLN A 28 15.68 3.78 0.69
CA GLN A 28 15.22 2.58 -0.02
C GLN A 28 14.48 1.58 0.87
N LYS A 29 14.01 2.01 2.05
CA LYS A 29 13.07 1.24 2.88
C LYS A 29 11.72 1.13 2.19
N TYR A 30 11.31 2.18 1.48
CA TYR A 30 10.07 2.27 0.73
C TYR A 30 10.33 2.45 -0.77
N THR A 31 9.41 1.99 -1.60
CA THR A 31 9.38 2.26 -3.04
C THR A 31 8.13 3.05 -3.39
N LEU A 32 8.32 4.18 -4.08
CA LEU A 32 7.23 5.05 -4.53
C LEU A 32 6.83 4.70 -5.96
N TRP A 33 5.53 4.53 -6.17
CA TRP A 33 4.88 4.29 -7.45
C TRP A 33 3.91 5.42 -7.73
N VAL A 34 3.90 5.90 -8.97
CA VAL A 34 3.06 7.02 -9.41
C VAL A 34 2.43 6.66 -10.74
N SER A 35 1.14 6.95 -10.86
CA SER A 35 0.37 6.91 -12.11
C SER A 35 -0.29 8.27 -12.35
N ASP A 36 -1.08 8.37 -13.43
CA ASP A 36 -1.78 9.59 -13.79
C ASP A 36 -2.78 10.05 -12.69
N ASN A 37 -3.45 9.10 -12.02
CA ASN A 37 -4.50 9.39 -11.03
C ASN A 37 -4.26 8.75 -9.64
N ALA A 38 -3.09 8.16 -9.39
CA ALA A 38 -2.79 7.47 -8.14
C ALA A 38 -1.31 7.55 -7.78
N ALA A 39 -1.04 7.25 -6.51
CA ALA A 39 0.28 7.01 -5.99
C ALA A 39 0.21 5.90 -4.94
N CYS A 40 1.23 5.06 -4.90
CA CYS A 40 1.37 4.00 -3.92
C CYS A 40 2.78 4.02 -3.35
N VAL A 41 2.89 3.76 -2.06
CA VAL A 41 4.16 3.45 -1.40
C VAL A 41 4.12 1.98 -1.02
N THR A 42 5.15 1.23 -1.41
CA THR A 42 5.29 -0.18 -1.05
C THR A 42 6.52 -0.42 -0.17
N GLN A 43 6.46 -1.51 0.60
CA GLN A 43 7.59 -2.06 1.33
C GLN A 43 7.60 -3.58 1.15
N VAL A 44 8.77 -4.19 1.17
CA VAL A 44 8.90 -5.64 1.28
C VAL A 44 8.92 -6.02 2.77
N LEU A 45 7.98 -6.86 3.20
CA LEU A 45 7.89 -7.35 4.58
C LEU A 45 7.94 -8.88 4.61
N GLU A 46 8.21 -9.43 5.79
CA GLU A 46 8.00 -10.84 6.09
C GLU A 46 6.82 -10.96 7.06
N ILE A 47 5.75 -11.63 6.62
CA ILE A 47 4.52 -11.86 7.40
C ILE A 47 4.25 -13.36 7.38
N ASP A 48 4.09 -13.96 8.55
CA ASP A 48 3.83 -15.40 8.73
C ASP A 48 4.84 -16.30 7.98
N GLY A 49 6.11 -15.89 7.96
CA GLY A 49 7.19 -16.61 7.26
C GLY A 49 7.15 -16.48 5.73
N GLN A 50 6.31 -15.58 5.19
CA GLN A 50 6.23 -15.29 3.76
C GLN A 50 6.67 -13.86 3.46
N LYS A 51 7.52 -13.72 2.45
CA LYS A 51 7.87 -12.41 1.91
C LYS A 51 6.68 -11.85 1.13
N VAL A 52 6.25 -10.63 1.44
CA VAL A 52 5.10 -9.97 0.82
C VAL A 52 5.43 -8.54 0.42
N CYS A 53 4.75 -8.06 -0.61
CA CYS A 53 4.75 -6.64 -0.96
C CYS A 53 3.64 -5.95 -0.17
N PHE A 54 4.03 -5.25 0.89
CA PHE A 54 3.15 -4.44 1.70
C PHE A 54 2.79 -3.15 0.96
N LEU A 55 1.50 -2.94 0.69
CA LEU A 55 0.97 -1.68 0.18
C LEU A 55 0.85 -0.71 1.35
N TYR A 56 1.95 -0.02 1.66
CA TYR A 56 2.08 0.84 2.83
C TYR A 56 1.10 2.02 2.81
N LEU A 57 1.02 2.71 1.68
CA LEU A 57 0.04 3.77 1.43
C LEU A 57 -0.46 3.68 0.00
N VAL A 58 -1.75 3.88 -0.19
CA VAL A 58 -2.37 4.02 -1.52
C VAL A 58 -3.30 5.21 -1.48
N GLY A 59 -3.07 6.16 -2.39
CA GLY A 59 -3.88 7.37 -2.52
C GLY A 59 -4.10 7.71 -3.99
N GLY A 60 -5.21 8.37 -4.30
CA GLY A 60 -5.50 8.77 -5.68
C GLY A 60 -6.90 9.31 -5.82
N LYS A 61 -7.34 9.47 -7.07
CA LYS A 61 -8.73 9.80 -7.39
C LYS A 61 -9.67 8.74 -6.79
N HIS A 62 -10.77 9.20 -6.20
CA HIS A 62 -11.68 8.36 -5.41
C HIS A 62 -12.08 7.07 -6.15
N GLY A 63 -11.79 5.93 -5.52
CA GLY A 63 -12.20 4.61 -5.99
C GLY A 63 -11.43 4.03 -7.18
N SER A 64 -10.50 4.77 -7.78
CA SER A 64 -9.68 4.28 -8.90
C SER A 64 -8.23 3.97 -8.53
N ALA A 65 -7.73 4.48 -7.39
CA ALA A 65 -6.32 4.35 -7.02
C ALA A 65 -5.82 2.90 -7.02
N MET A 66 -6.55 1.98 -6.38
CA MET A 66 -6.15 0.57 -6.34
C MET A 66 -6.16 -0.08 -7.74
N LYS A 67 -7.14 0.27 -8.57
CA LYS A 67 -7.24 -0.23 -9.95
C LYS A 67 -6.07 0.25 -10.80
N GLU A 68 -5.68 1.51 -10.65
CA GLU A 68 -4.59 2.08 -11.42
C GLU A 68 -3.22 1.54 -10.99
N ILE A 69 -3.05 1.28 -9.69
CA ILE A 69 -1.82 0.69 -9.13
C ILE A 69 -1.69 -0.81 -9.45
N LEU A 70 -2.80 -1.57 -9.43
CA LEU A 70 -2.76 -3.03 -9.60
C LEU A 70 -3.17 -3.54 -10.99
N CYS A 71 -3.82 -2.73 -11.85
CA CYS A 71 -4.43 -3.24 -13.08
C CYS A 71 -4.25 -2.37 -14.34
N ASP A 72 -4.37 -1.04 -14.27
CA ASP A 72 -4.62 -0.26 -15.50
C ASP A 72 -3.39 0.09 -16.36
N GLY A 73 -2.19 -0.37 -16.03
CA GLY A 73 -1.10 -0.29 -17.01
C GLY A 73 0.28 -0.55 -16.47
N GLN A 74 0.91 -1.62 -16.98
CA GLN A 74 2.25 -2.09 -16.64
C GLN A 74 2.31 -2.67 -15.22
N ASN A 75 2.37 -4.00 -15.12
CA ASN A 75 2.47 -4.74 -13.85
C ASN A 75 3.81 -4.51 -13.13
N LEU A 76 4.39 -3.31 -13.16
CA LEU A 76 5.70 -2.99 -12.59
C LEU A 76 5.73 -3.24 -11.08
N VAL A 77 4.65 -2.95 -10.36
CA VAL A 77 4.58 -3.21 -8.91
C VAL A 77 4.58 -4.71 -8.63
N GLU A 78 3.79 -5.49 -9.38
CA GLU A 78 3.69 -6.93 -9.22
C GLU A 78 4.96 -7.65 -9.71
N GLU A 79 5.51 -7.24 -10.84
CA GLU A 79 6.77 -7.73 -11.41
C GLU A 79 7.93 -7.43 -10.47
N TRP A 80 7.99 -6.21 -9.92
CA TRP A 80 8.96 -5.85 -8.89
C TRP A 80 8.76 -6.67 -7.62
N ALA A 81 7.52 -6.82 -7.14
CA ALA A 81 7.23 -7.64 -5.98
C ALA A 81 7.72 -9.08 -6.18
N LYS A 82 7.41 -9.67 -7.35
CA LYS A 82 7.89 -11.01 -7.74
C LYS A 82 9.41 -11.07 -7.85
N SER A 83 10.08 -10.06 -8.42
CA SER A 83 11.54 -10.01 -8.51
C SER A 83 12.20 -9.87 -7.14
N MET A 84 11.52 -9.26 -6.19
CA MET A 84 11.94 -9.21 -4.79
C MET A 84 11.65 -10.52 -4.04
N GLY A 85 11.01 -11.51 -4.67
CA GLY A 85 10.68 -12.81 -4.07
C GLY A 85 9.39 -12.81 -3.26
N CYS A 86 8.56 -11.78 -3.37
CA CYS A 86 7.28 -11.71 -2.68
C CYS A 86 6.29 -12.77 -3.23
N LYS A 87 5.49 -13.33 -2.34
CA LYS A 87 4.45 -14.34 -2.66
C LYS A 87 3.06 -13.76 -2.84
N GLY A 88 2.88 -12.50 -2.48
CA GLY A 88 1.63 -11.78 -2.66
C GLY A 88 1.72 -10.34 -2.19
N PHE A 89 0.61 -9.63 -2.32
CA PHE A 89 0.40 -8.32 -1.73
C PHE A 89 -0.21 -8.47 -0.33
N TYR A 90 0.14 -7.54 0.55
CA TYR A 90 -0.48 -7.42 1.87
C TYR A 90 -0.78 -5.94 2.14
N THR A 91 -1.86 -5.64 2.85
CA THR A 91 -2.20 -4.25 3.20
C THR A 91 -2.98 -4.21 4.50
N SER A 92 -2.75 -3.18 5.30
CA SER A 92 -3.59 -2.86 6.45
C SER A 92 -4.56 -1.76 6.04
N ALA A 93 -5.78 -2.14 5.69
CA ALA A 93 -6.80 -1.21 5.21
C ALA A 93 -7.98 -1.15 6.17
N ARG A 94 -8.69 -0.02 6.17
CA ARG A 94 -9.94 0.11 6.92
C ARG A 94 -11.06 -0.76 6.32
N PRO A 95 -12.07 -1.15 7.11
CA PRO A 95 -13.18 -1.99 6.64
C PRO A 95 -13.87 -1.47 5.36
N GLU A 96 -13.95 -0.16 5.15
CA GLU A 96 -14.62 0.40 3.96
C GLU A 96 -13.90 0.05 2.64
N TRP A 97 -12.62 -0.34 2.71
CA TRP A 97 -11.84 -0.79 1.56
C TRP A 97 -12.10 -2.24 1.18
N GLU A 98 -12.75 -3.04 2.01
CA GLU A 98 -12.99 -4.47 1.77
C GLU A 98 -13.66 -4.70 0.40
N ARG A 99 -14.68 -3.89 0.06
CA ARG A 99 -15.38 -3.97 -1.22
C ARG A 99 -14.48 -3.70 -2.42
N VAL A 100 -13.48 -2.82 -2.26
CA VAL A 100 -12.52 -2.49 -3.33
C VAL A 100 -11.50 -3.61 -3.44
N LEU A 101 -10.92 -4.04 -2.32
CA LEU A 101 -9.87 -5.06 -2.24
C LEU A 101 -10.34 -6.43 -2.75
N LYS A 102 -11.58 -6.84 -2.45
CA LYS A 102 -12.15 -8.10 -2.98
C LYS A 102 -12.23 -8.15 -4.51
N ARG A 103 -12.24 -7.01 -5.21
CA ARG A 103 -12.21 -6.98 -6.68
C ARG A 103 -10.83 -7.33 -7.26
N PHE A 104 -9.81 -7.33 -6.41
CA PHE A 104 -8.42 -7.66 -6.73
C PHE A 104 -7.97 -8.92 -5.97
N ASP A 105 -8.90 -9.81 -5.64
CA ASP A 105 -8.65 -11.11 -4.99
C ASP A 105 -7.93 -11.07 -3.63
N PHE A 106 -7.95 -9.92 -2.95
CA PHE A 106 -7.52 -9.85 -1.55
C PHE A 106 -8.53 -10.57 -0.65
N SER A 107 -8.02 -11.40 0.25
CA SER A 107 -8.75 -11.99 1.36
C SER A 107 -8.35 -11.35 2.69
N VAL A 108 -9.26 -11.35 3.66
CA VAL A 108 -8.96 -10.90 5.03
C VAL A 108 -8.07 -11.94 5.70
N GLN A 109 -6.88 -11.51 6.14
CA GLN A 109 -5.94 -12.36 6.89
C GLN A 109 -6.07 -12.18 8.41
N SER A 110 -6.21 -10.93 8.88
CA SER A 110 -6.32 -10.61 10.30
C SER A 110 -7.26 -9.43 10.55
N VAL A 111 -7.82 -9.37 11.75
CA VAL A 111 -8.64 -8.25 12.24
C VAL A 111 -7.94 -7.67 13.46
N ASN A 112 -7.63 -6.37 13.42
CA ASN A 112 -6.93 -5.67 14.49
C ASN A 112 -7.94 -5.00 15.44
N TYR A 113 -7.75 -5.17 16.75
CA TYR A 113 -8.53 -4.48 17.78
C TYR A 113 -7.63 -3.51 18.55
N TYR A 114 -8.09 -2.28 18.77
CA TYR A 114 -7.34 -1.25 19.49
C TYR A 114 -8.23 -0.61 20.57
N LYS A 115 -7.64 -0.27 21.72
CA LYS A 115 -8.28 0.46 22.81
C LYS A 115 -7.29 1.48 23.37
N GLU A 116 -7.69 2.75 23.41
CA GLU A 116 -6.97 3.81 24.11
C GLU A 116 -7.29 3.77 25.63
N PHE A 117 -6.34 4.20 26.47
CA PHE A 117 -6.49 4.22 27.93
C PHE A 117 -7.17 5.49 28.43
#